data_AF-A0A352MVX3-F1
#
_entry.id   AF-A0A352MVX3-F1
#
_cell.length_a   1.000
_cell.length_b   1.000
_cell.length_c   1.000
_cell.angle_alpha   90.00
_cell.angle_beta   90.00
_cell.angle_gamma   90.00
#
_symmetry.space_group_name_H-M   'P 1'
#
loop_
_entity.id
_entity.type
_entity.pdbx_description
1 polymer ?
#
loop_
_entity_poly.entity_id
_entity_poly.type
_entity_poly.pdbx_seq_one_letter_code
_entity_poly.pdbx_strand_id
1 'polypeptide(L)'
;MQDYPNNLPNEYKPLSAWAYFGYNILFAIPLVGFIMLIVFAFDSSNINRRNYARSFFCAYLIVFILLIIVLILSLVLGLSTASMYSSL
;
A
#
# COMPACT_ATOMS: atom_id res chain seq x y z
N MET A 1 13.64 22.51 9.62
CA MET A 1 12.62 21.92 10.51
C MET A 1 11.52 22.96 10.61
N GLN A 2 10.27 22.63 10.28
CA GLN A 2 9.18 23.61 10.48
C GLN A 2 9.01 23.82 11.98
N ASP A 3 9.08 25.06 12.45
CA ASP A 3 8.78 25.44 13.84
C ASP A 3 7.28 25.35 14.07
N TYR A 4 6.83 24.11 14.23
CA TYR A 4 5.49 23.82 14.66
C TYR A 4 5.28 24.50 16.03
N PRO A 5 4.17 25.23 16.24
CA PRO A 5 3.88 25.82 17.53
C PRO A 5 3.97 24.75 18.62
N ASN A 6 4.67 25.03 19.71
CA ASN A 6 4.99 24.07 20.79
C ASN A 6 3.75 23.41 21.47
N ASN A 7 2.54 23.76 21.05
CA ASN A 7 1.26 23.34 21.61
C ASN A 7 0.32 22.63 20.60
N LEU A 8 0.83 21.92 19.58
CA LEU A 8 -0.07 21.10 18.76
C LEU A 8 -0.62 19.93 19.56
N PRO A 9 -1.90 19.56 19.33
CA PRO A 9 -2.41 18.28 19.79
C PRO A 9 -1.52 17.14 19.26
N ASN A 10 -1.26 16.14 20.11
CA ASN A 10 -0.37 15.02 19.81
C ASN A 10 -0.74 14.29 18.50
N GLU A 11 -2.02 14.29 18.15
CA GLU A 11 -2.57 13.69 16.93
C GLU A 11 -2.07 14.33 15.62
N TYR A 12 -1.71 15.61 15.63
CA TYR A 12 -1.18 16.33 14.47
C TYR A 12 0.34 16.38 14.43
N LYS A 13 1.02 15.72 15.38
CA LYS A 13 2.48 15.71 15.42
C LYS A 13 3.03 15.13 14.10
N PRO A 14 3.92 15.85 13.39
CA PRO A 14 4.48 15.36 12.14
C PRO A 14 5.33 14.11 12.39
N LEU A 15 5.23 13.16 11.48
CA LEU A 15 6.16 12.02 11.43
C LEU A 15 7.49 12.47 10.81
N SER A 16 8.59 11.98 11.37
CA SER A 16 9.91 12.14 10.75
C SER A 16 10.02 11.29 9.48
N ALA A 17 10.94 11.66 8.58
CA ALA A 17 11.24 10.85 7.39
C ALA A 17 11.65 9.41 7.76
N TRP A 18 12.44 9.25 8.82
CA TRP A 18 12.83 7.93 9.35
C TRP A 18 11.65 7.10 9.85
N ALA A 19 10.61 7.73 10.40
CA ALA A 19 9.40 7.01 10.79
C ALA A 19 8.70 6.43 9.55
N TYR A 20 8.52 7.22 8.48
CA TYR A 20 7.96 6.71 7.22
C TYR A 20 8.80 5.58 6.63
N PHE A 21 10.13 5.71 6.63
CA PHE A 21 11.01 4.65 6.19
C PHE A 21 10.83 3.36 7.00
N GLY A 22 10.79 3.46 8.33
CA GLY A 22 10.53 2.31 9.20
C GLY A 22 9.15 1.68 8.97
N TYR A 23 8.11 2.49 8.74
CA TYR A 23 6.78 1.99 8.40
C TYR A 23 6.77 1.24 7.05
N ASN A 24 7.52 1.69 6.03
CA ASN A 24 7.64 0.93 4.78
C ASN A 24 8.19 -0.48 5.04
N ILE A 25 9.25 -0.59 5.84
CA ILE A 25 9.84 -1.89 6.18
C ILE A 25 8.83 -2.74 6.97
N LEU A 26 8.18 -2.15 7.98
CA LEU A 26 7.19 -2.86 8.81
C LEU A 26 6.02 -3.38 7.97
N PHE A 27 5.44 -2.54 7.11
CA PHE A 27 4.27 -2.87 6.28
C PHE A 27 4.61 -3.81 5.12
N ALA A 28 5.89 -3.94 4.73
CA ALA A 28 6.33 -4.94 3.77
C ALA A 28 6.32 -6.37 4.35
N ILE A 29 6.27 -6.54 5.68
CA ILE A 29 6.22 -7.86 6.31
C ILE A 29 4.79 -8.43 6.18
N PRO A 30 4.58 -9.62 5.58
CA PRO A 30 3.24 -10.08 5.20
C PRO A 30 2.26 -10.24 6.37
N LEU A 31 2.65 -10.94 7.44
CA LEU A 31 1.75 -11.20 8.57
C LEU A 31 1.75 -10.03 9.56
N VAL A 32 2.93 -9.70 10.09
CA VAL A 32 3.08 -8.66 11.12
C VAL A 32 2.73 -7.29 10.57
N GLY A 33 3.21 -6.96 9.36
CA GLY A 33 2.92 -5.68 8.71
C GLY A 33 1.45 -5.51 8.39
N PHE A 34 0.77 -6.56 7.95
CA PHE A 34 -0.66 -6.52 7.68
C PHE A 34 -1.50 -6.29 8.94
N ILE A 35 -1.19 -6.97 10.04
CA ILE A 35 -1.86 -6.73 11.33
C ILE A 35 -1.63 -5.28 11.77
N MET A 36 -0.39 -4.78 11.68
CA MET A 36 -0.05 -3.41 12.06
C MET A 36 -0.72 -2.37 11.15
N LEU A 37 -0.89 -2.65 9.86
CA LEU A 37 -1.65 -1.81 8.94
C LEU A 37 -3.10 -1.64 9.38
N ILE A 38 -3.76 -2.73 9.78
CA ILE A 38 -5.13 -2.69 10.31
C ILE A 38 -5.16 -1.83 11.57
N VAL A 39 -4.31 -2.14 12.55
CA VAL A 39 -4.26 -1.39 13.83
C VAL A 39 -4.05 0.10 13.59
N PHE A 40 -3.09 0.48 12.75
CA PHE A 40 -2.79 1.88 12.48
C PHE A 40 -3.82 2.58 11.59
N ALA A 41 -4.56 1.88 10.75
CA ALA A 41 -5.62 2.47 9.94
C ALA A 41 -6.85 2.89 10.77
N PHE A 42 -7.05 2.28 11.94
CA PHE A 42 -8.13 2.63 12.88
C PHE A 42 -7.65 3.45 14.07
N ASP A 43 -6.34 3.58 14.29
CA ASP A 43 -5.80 4.34 15.40
C ASP A 43 -5.99 5.86 15.27
N SER A 44 -6.54 6.49 16.31
CA SER A 44 -6.80 7.93 16.34
C SER A 44 -5.59 8.77 16.79
N SER A 45 -4.58 8.15 17.40
CA SER A 45 -3.50 8.87 18.12
C SER A 45 -2.54 9.68 17.23
N ASN A 46 -2.47 9.40 15.92
CA ASN A 46 -1.73 10.24 14.98
C ASN A 46 -2.35 10.19 13.57
N ILE A 47 -2.79 11.34 13.06
CA ILE A 47 -3.49 11.42 11.77
C ILE A 47 -2.58 11.08 10.58
N ASN A 48 -1.30 11.44 10.66
CA ASN A 48 -0.34 11.20 9.58
C ASN A 48 -0.07 9.70 9.44
N ARG A 49 0.15 8.99 10.56
CA ARG A 49 0.33 7.53 10.57
C ARG A 49 -0.92 6.81 10.08
N ARG A 50 -2.09 7.24 10.53
CA ARG A 50 -3.37 6.66 10.12
C ARG A 50 -3.62 6.79 8.62
N ASN A 51 -3.43 7.99 8.08
CA ASN A 51 -3.59 8.24 6.64
C ASN A 51 -2.56 7.46 5.83
N TYR A 52 -1.34 7.33 6.35
CA TYR A 52 -0.31 6.51 5.73
C TYR A 52 -0.68 5.02 5.71
N ALA A 53 -1.17 4.44 6.81
CA ALA A 53 -1.64 3.05 6.81
C ALA A 53 -2.81 2.83 5.82
N ARG A 54 -3.73 3.80 5.73
CA ARG A 54 -4.87 3.75 4.79
C ARG A 54 -4.44 3.80 3.32
N SER A 55 -3.37 4.52 2.98
CA SER A 55 -2.89 4.57 1.59
C SER A 55 -2.34 3.23 1.10
N PHE A 56 -1.81 2.37 1.98
CA PHE A 56 -1.38 1.01 1.62
C PHE A 56 -2.56 0.13 1.19
N PHE A 57 -3.73 0.24 1.83
CA PHE A 57 -4.93 -0.46 1.37
C PHE A 57 -5.37 0.00 -0.02
N CYS A 58 -5.31 1.31 -0.30
CA CYS A 58 -5.54 1.84 -1.64
C CYS A 58 -4.50 1.31 -2.64
N ALA A 59 -3.23 1.24 -2.25
CA ALA A 59 -2.16 0.70 -3.09
C ALA A 59 -2.38 -0.80 -3.39
N TYR A 60 -2.77 -1.60 -2.40
CA TYR A 60 -3.13 -3.01 -2.61
C TYR A 60 -4.30 -3.18 -3.56
N LEU A 61 -5.32 -2.32 -3.47
CA LEU A 61 -6.44 -2.32 -4.41
C LEU A 61 -5.96 -2.02 -5.84
N ILE A 62 -5.12 -1.00 -6.03
CA ILE A 62 -4.56 -0.65 -7.34
C ILE A 62 -3.73 -1.82 -7.91
N VAL A 63 -2.83 -2.39 -7.10
CA VAL A 63 -2.00 -3.54 -7.52
C VAL A 63 -2.89 -4.74 -7.89
N PHE A 64 -3.95 -5.00 -7.12
CA PHE A 64 -4.89 -6.07 -7.41
C PHE A 64 -5.60 -5.88 -8.77
N ILE A 65 -6.08 -4.66 -9.06
CA ILE A 65 -6.68 -4.34 -10.37
C ILE A 65 -5.66 -4.54 -11.50
N LEU A 66 -4.43 -4.05 -11.34
CA LEU A 66 -3.38 -4.21 -12.35
C LEU A 66 -3.04 -5.68 -12.59
N LEU A 67 -2.98 -6.51 -11.55
CA LEU A 67 -2.77 -7.96 -11.67
C LEU A 67 -3.89 -8.63 -12.48
N ILE A 68 -5.14 -8.25 -12.27
CA ILE A 68 -6.28 -8.77 -13.06
C ILE A 68 -6.11 -8.41 -14.53
N ILE A 69 -5.77 -7.15 -14.84
CA ILE A 69 -5.56 -6.69 -16.22
C ILE A 69 -4.43 -7.50 -16.88
N VAL A 70 -3.30 -7.66 -16.19
CA VAL A 70 -2.15 -8.44 -16.69
C VAL A 70 -2.52 -9.90 -16.90
N LEU A 71 -3.30 -10.51 -16.00
CA LEU A 71 -3.78 -11.89 -16.14
C LEU A 71 -4.68 -12.05 -17.37
N ILE A 72 -5.64 -11.14 -17.58
CA ILE A 72 -6.53 -11.18 -18.74
C ILE A 72 -5.73 -11.03 -20.03
N LEU A 73 -4.81 -10.07 -20.11
CA LEU A 73 -3.95 -9.87 -21.28
C LEU A 73 -3.11 -11.11 -21.56
N SER A 74 -2.51 -11.69 -20.53
CA SER A 74 -1.68 -12.90 -20.64
C SER A 74 -2.51 -14.09 -21.14
N LEU A 75 -3.74 -14.24 -20.66
CA LEU A 75 -4.66 -15.29 -21.10
C LEU A 75 -5.05 -15.13 -22.57
N VAL A 76 -5.43 -13.92 -22.98
CA VAL A 76 -5.81 -13.62 -24.38
C VAL A 76 -4.66 -13.87 -25.34
N LEU A 77 -3.46 -13.38 -25.00
CA LEU A 77 -2.25 -13.62 -25.79
C LEU A 77 -1.91 -15.12 -25.86
N GLY A 78 -1.97 -15.83 -24.73
CA GLY A 78 -1.74 -17.27 -24.67
C GLY A 78 -2.69 -18.07 -25.57
N LEU A 79 -3.99 -17.81 -25.50
CA LEU A 79 -4.99 -18.47 -26.36
C LEU A 79 -4.76 -18.18 -27.85
N SER A 80 -4.40 -16.93 -28.19
CA SER A 80 -4.15 -16.51 -29.57
C SER A 80 -2.93 -17.20 -30.17
N THR A 81 -1.86 -17.39 -29.38
CA THR A 81 -0.69 -18.14 -29.84
C THR A 81 -0.99 -19.64 -29.96
N ALA A 82 -1.73 -20.21 -29.02
CA ALA A 82 -2.11 -21.63 -29.06
C ALA A 82 -2.95 -21.96 -30.31
N SER A 83 -3.91 -21.11 -30.69
CA SER A 83 -4.70 -21.29 -31.90
C SER A 83 -3.85 -21.20 -33.17
N MET A 84 -2.88 -20.27 -33.23
CA MET A 84 -1.93 -20.18 -34.35
C MET A 84 -1.11 -21.46 -34.50
N TYR A 85 -0.57 -22.01 -33.41
CA TYR A 85 0.16 -23.28 -33.43
C TYR A 85 -0.71 -24.45 -33.92
N SER A 86 -1.99 -24.48 -33.56
CA SER A 86 -2.91 -25.54 -34.01
C SER A 86 -3.30 -25.46 -35.50
N SER A 87 -2.99 -24.34 -36.17
CA SER A 87 -3.32 -24.09 -37.58
C SER A 87 -2.17 -24.31 -38.57
N LEU A 88 -0.98 -24.70 -38.06
CA LEU A 88 0.21 -25.07 -38.84
C LEU A 88 0.31 -26.59 -38.99
#